data_AF-A0A1Y2S8Y8-F1
#
_entry.id   AF-A0A1Y2S8Y8-F1
#
_cell.length_a   1.000
_cell.length_b   1.000
_cell.length_c   1.000
_cell.angle_alpha   90.00
_cell.angle_beta   90.00
_cell.angle_gamma   90.00
#
_symmetry.space_group_name_H-M   'P 1'
#
loop_
_entity.id
_entity.type
_entity.pdbx_description
1 polymer ?
#
loop_
_entity_poly.entity_id
_entity_poly.type
_entity_poly.pdbx_seq_one_letter_code
_entity_poly.pdbx_strand_id
1 'polypeptide(L)'
;MSQSLYIYCTLSNDQNYAVRDGAVFIHGRANIMTKAMHTPRGRVTEVSAKQYAQLKDNHVFKLHKENGFISVESRKTEPEKVATNMEASDQSAPDTPESLEAEGNDAPKINNSKGK
;
A
#
# COMPACT_ATOMS: atom_id res chain seq x y z
N MET A 1 27.67 7.93 5.86
CA MET A 1 26.89 6.91 5.13
C MET A 1 25.49 7.48 4.92
N SER A 2 25.04 7.62 3.68
CA SER A 2 23.67 8.06 3.36
C SER A 2 22.70 6.96 3.80
N GLN A 3 21.84 7.23 4.77
CA GLN A 3 20.82 6.29 5.18
C GLN A 3 19.67 6.37 4.16
N SER A 4 19.53 5.34 3.33
CA SER A 4 18.41 5.19 2.41
C SER A 4 17.18 4.64 3.15
N LEU A 5 16.01 5.11 2.77
CA LEU A 5 14.71 4.64 3.23
C LEU A 5 13.95 4.08 2.04
N TYR A 6 13.15 3.06 2.28
CA TYR A 6 12.34 2.39 1.27
C TYR A 6 10.88 2.74 1.51
N ILE A 7 10.27 3.41 0.55
CA ILE A 7 8.86 3.75 0.58
C ILE A 7 8.10 2.73 -0.26
N TYR A 8 7.18 2.02 0.37
CA TYR A 8 6.23 1.11 -0.26
C TYR A 8 4.93 1.85 -0.50
N CYS A 9 4.41 1.76 -1.72
CA CYS A 9 3.22 2.48 -2.17
C CYS A 9 2.23 1.52 -2.84
N THR A 10 0.98 1.54 -2.41
CA THR A 10 -0.14 0.76 -2.97
C THR A 10 -1.10 1.62 -3.81
N LEU A 11 -0.74 2.87 -4.12
CA LEU A 11 -1.53 3.72 -5.02
C LEU A 11 -1.35 3.30 -6.48
N SER A 12 -2.44 3.32 -7.25
CA SER A 12 -2.41 3.02 -8.68
C SER A 12 -1.78 4.13 -9.51
N ASN A 13 -1.82 5.39 -9.06
CA ASN A 13 -1.15 6.50 -9.75
C ASN A 13 0.26 6.73 -9.19
N ASP A 14 1.20 7.09 -10.06
CA ASP A 14 2.51 7.62 -9.67
C ASP A 14 2.34 8.95 -8.93
N GLN A 15 3.11 9.16 -7.88
CA GLN A 15 2.97 10.34 -7.03
C GLN A 15 4.21 11.23 -7.14
N ASN A 16 3.99 12.53 -7.32
CA ASN A 16 5.04 13.52 -7.30
C ASN A 16 4.73 14.58 -6.24
N TYR A 17 5.32 14.42 -5.06
CA TYR A 17 5.05 15.28 -3.92
C TYR A 17 5.87 16.56 -4.00
N ALA A 18 5.21 17.70 -4.05
CA ALA A 18 5.88 19.00 -3.91
C ALA A 18 6.52 19.10 -2.52
N VAL A 19 7.80 19.41 -2.48
CA VAL A 19 8.61 19.61 -1.27
C VAL A 19 9.39 20.91 -1.37
N ARG A 20 10.02 21.33 -0.27
CA ARG A 20 10.81 22.58 -0.24
C ARG A 20 11.89 22.66 -1.33
N ASP A 21 12.58 21.55 -1.60
CA ASP A 21 13.68 21.51 -2.56
C ASP A 21 13.22 21.02 -3.97
N GLY A 22 11.93 21.12 -4.29
CA GLY A 22 11.38 20.73 -5.59
C GLY A 22 10.27 19.69 -5.46
N ALA A 23 10.50 18.49 -5.99
CA ALA A 23 9.52 17.42 -5.92
C ALA A 23 10.17 16.05 -5.70
N VAL A 24 9.50 15.18 -4.95
CA VAL A 24 9.94 13.81 -4.70
C VAL A 24 8.99 12.85 -5.40
N PHE A 25 9.54 12.11 -6.36
CA PHE A 25 8.82 11.09 -7.11
C PHE A 25 8.77 9.77 -6.33
N ILE A 26 7.57 9.21 -6.20
CA ILE A 26 7.30 7.90 -5.61
C ILE A 26 6.53 7.08 -6.63
N HIS A 27 7.08 5.92 -6.99
CA HIS A 27 6.43 4.99 -7.90
C HIS A 27 5.12 4.48 -7.28
N GLY A 28 4.02 4.72 -8.00
CA GLY A 28 2.76 4.05 -7.78
C GLY A 28 2.64 2.89 -8.76
N ARG A 29 1.44 2.69 -9.34
CA ARG A 29 1.08 1.58 -10.24
C ARG A 29 0.91 0.25 -9.55
N ALA A 30 0.55 0.27 -8.28
CA ALA A 30 -0.03 -0.89 -7.63
C ALA A 30 -1.33 -1.27 -8.35
N ASN A 31 -1.58 -2.58 -8.45
CA ASN A 31 -2.74 -3.15 -9.13
C ASN A 31 -2.84 -2.86 -10.64
N ILE A 32 -1.77 -2.32 -11.25
CA ILE A 32 -1.67 -2.14 -12.71
C ILE A 32 -0.84 -3.28 -13.31
N MET A 33 -1.41 -3.97 -14.30
CA MET A 33 -0.73 -5.05 -15.03
C MET A 33 0.54 -4.53 -15.71
N THR A 34 1.66 -5.21 -15.46
CA THR A 34 2.93 -4.90 -16.11
C THR A 34 3.04 -5.57 -17.47
N LYS A 35 4.04 -5.17 -18.26
CA LYS A 35 4.37 -5.83 -19.55
C LYS A 35 4.73 -7.31 -19.40
N ALA A 36 5.12 -7.74 -18.20
CA ALA A 36 5.41 -9.13 -17.87
C ALA A 36 4.19 -9.89 -17.34
N MET A 37 2.97 -9.39 -17.59
CA MET A 37 1.68 -10.00 -17.23
C MET A 37 1.50 -10.32 -15.73
N HIS A 38 2.27 -9.66 -14.86
CA HIS A 38 2.06 -9.71 -13.41
C HIS A 38 1.53 -8.36 -12.92
N THR A 39 0.68 -8.42 -11.90
CA THR A 39 0.05 -7.26 -11.26
C THR A 39 0.63 -7.11 -9.85
N PRO A 40 1.61 -6.22 -9.63
CA PRO A 40 2.23 -6.06 -8.33
C PRO A 40 1.27 -5.39 -7.36
N ARG A 41 1.19 -5.88 -6.12
CA ARG A 41 0.32 -5.30 -5.08
C ARG A 41 0.85 -3.98 -4.54
N GLY A 42 2.15 -3.73 -4.68
CA GLY A 42 2.78 -2.48 -4.26
C GLY A 42 4.11 -2.25 -4.96
N ARG A 43 4.60 -1.01 -4.89
CA ARG A 43 5.88 -0.61 -5.50
C ARG A 43 6.77 0.03 -4.47
N VAL A 44 8.08 -0.24 -4.58
CA VAL A 44 9.09 0.32 -3.69
C VAL A 44 9.85 1.44 -4.41
N THR A 45 10.02 2.56 -3.71
CA THR A 45 10.89 3.66 -4.14
C THR A 45 11.92 3.92 -3.06
N GLU A 46 13.19 3.94 -3.44
CA GLU A 46 14.28 4.34 -2.53
C GLU A 46 14.36 5.87 -2.48
N VAL A 47 14.41 6.41 -1.26
CA VAL A 47 14.58 7.85 -1.02
C VAL A 47 15.67 8.09 0.02
N SER A 48 16.33 9.23 -0.06
CA SER A 48 17.27 9.67 0.97
C SER A 48 16.55 10.11 2.25
N ALA A 49 17.24 10.02 3.39
CA ALA A 49 16.72 10.57 4.66
C ALA A 49 16.33 12.06 4.57
N LYS A 50 17.04 12.85 3.74
CA LYS A 50 16.72 14.27 3.50
C LYS A 50 15.39 14.44 2.77
N GLN A 51 15.16 13.67 1.70
CA GLN A 51 13.89 13.71 0.96
C GLN A 51 12.73 13.25 1.86
N TYR A 52 12.92 12.18 2.63
CA TYR A 52 11.90 11.73 3.58
C TYR A 52 11.59 12.78 4.65
N ALA A 53 12.60 13.50 5.15
CA ALA A 53 12.39 14.60 6.08
C ALA A 53 11.41 15.64 5.54
N GLN A 54 11.54 15.99 4.25
CA GLN A 54 10.66 16.96 3.59
C GLN A 54 9.28 16.38 3.26
N LEU A 55 9.21 15.08 2.91
CA LEU A 55 7.94 14.40 2.68
C LEU A 55 7.03 14.40 3.93
N LYS A 56 7.60 14.31 5.13
CA LYS A 56 6.85 14.39 6.39
C LYS A 56 6.09 15.72 6.56
N ASP A 57 6.57 16.79 5.95
CA ASP A 57 5.90 18.09 6.01
C ASP A 57 4.76 18.19 5.00
N ASN A 58 4.81 17.40 3.91
CA ASN A 58 3.79 17.41 2.87
C ASN A 58 2.47 16.80 3.37
N HIS A 59 1.38 17.57 3.26
CA HIS A 59 0.06 17.18 3.74
C HIS A 59 -0.50 15.94 3.03
N VAL A 60 -0.40 15.88 1.71
CA VAL A 60 -0.92 14.76 0.91
C VAL A 60 -0.16 13.47 1.19
N PHE A 61 1.18 13.56 1.36
CA PHE A 61 1.99 12.40 1.74
C PHE A 61 1.58 11.85 3.10
N LYS A 62 1.34 12.72 4.09
CA LYS A 62 0.84 12.31 5.41
C LYS A 62 -0.51 11.62 5.31
N LEU A 63 -1.45 12.18 4.55
CA LEU A 63 -2.76 11.59 4.34
C LEU A 63 -2.68 10.17 3.73
N HIS A 64 -1.86 9.99 2.69
CA HIS A 64 -1.68 8.66 2.08
C HIS A 64 -1.01 7.67 3.04
N LYS A 65 -0.12 8.12 3.92
CA LYS A 65 0.49 7.27 4.94
C LYS A 65 -0.50 6.89 6.04
N GLU A 66 -1.30 7.84 6.50
CA GLU A 66 -2.33 7.62 7.54
C GLU A 66 -3.41 6.68 7.04
N ASN A 67 -3.81 6.81 5.76
CA ASN A 67 -4.76 5.93 5.08
C ASN A 67 -4.12 4.60 4.61
N GLY A 68 -3.00 4.17 5.19
CA GLY A 68 -2.40 2.85 4.91
C GLY A 68 -1.81 2.63 3.51
N PHE A 69 -1.88 3.59 2.57
CA PHE A 69 -1.37 3.44 1.20
C PHE A 69 0.15 3.56 1.10
N ILE A 70 0.81 4.11 2.11
CA ILE A 70 2.26 4.32 2.14
C ILE A 70 2.85 3.74 3.42
N SER A 71 3.85 2.86 3.26
CA SER A 71 4.69 2.35 4.35
C SER A 71 6.15 2.74 4.12
N VAL A 72 6.91 2.98 5.19
CA VAL A 72 8.31 3.40 5.10
C VAL A 72 9.16 2.52 6.00
N GLU A 73 10.16 1.87 5.41
CA GLU A 73 11.09 1.01 6.12
C GLU A 73 12.54 1.45 5.94
N SER A 74 13.37 1.17 6.94
CA SER A 74 14.82 1.44 6.91
C SER A 74 15.63 0.30 6.29
N ARG A 75 15.00 -0.86 6.07
CA ARG A 75 15.60 -2.03 5.43
C ARG A 75 14.82 -2.36 4.16
N LYS A 76 15.52 -2.87 3.16
CA LYS A 76 14.89 -3.31 1.92
C LYS A 76 14.20 -4.65 2.16
N THR A 77 12.89 -4.63 2.12
CA THR A 77 12.00 -5.80 2.21
C THR A 77 11.30 -6.03 0.85
N GLU A 78 10.86 -7.26 0.58
CA GLU A 78 10.07 -7.58 -0.62
C GLU A 78 8.74 -6.79 -0.64
N PRO A 79 8.45 -6.01 -1.69
CA PRO A 79 7.29 -5.10 -1.72
C PRO A 79 5.95 -5.82 -1.66
N GLU A 80 5.86 -7.05 -2.19
CA GLU A 80 4.63 -7.86 -2.14
C GLU A 80 4.24 -8.23 -0.69
N LYS A 81 5.24 -8.49 0.18
CA LYS A 81 4.98 -8.81 1.60
C LYS A 81 4.50 -7.61 2.38
N VAL A 82 5.15 -6.45 2.17
CA VAL A 82 4.77 -5.21 2.85
C VAL A 82 3.38 -4.78 2.38
N ALA A 83 3.12 -4.83 1.06
CA ALA A 83 1.83 -4.46 0.49
C ALA A 83 0.67 -5.37 0.94
N THR A 84 0.92 -6.64 1.25
CA THR A 84 -0.14 -7.53 1.77
C THR A 84 -0.67 -7.08 3.14
N ASN A 85 0.16 -6.38 3.93
CA ASN A 85 -0.24 -5.83 5.22
C ASN A 85 -0.69 -4.35 5.12
N MET A 86 -0.73 -3.79 3.91
CA MET A 86 -1.16 -2.43 3.65
C MET A 86 -2.57 -2.44 3.05
N GLU A 87 -3.44 -1.58 3.57
CA GLU A 87 -4.88 -1.51 3.29
C GLU A 87 -5.58 -2.85 3.07
N ALA A 88 -5.96 -3.47 4.20
CA ALA A 88 -6.54 -4.81 4.24
C ALA A 88 -8.06 -4.86 3.99
N SER A 89 -8.80 -3.74 4.03
CA SER A 89 -10.21 -3.65 3.62
C SER A 89 -10.69 -2.20 3.76
N ASP A 90 -11.16 -1.61 2.67
CA ASP A 90 -12.00 -0.40 2.75
C ASP A 90 -13.38 -0.80 3.32
N GLN A 91 -14.14 0.15 3.89
CA GLN A 91 -15.51 -0.06 4.38
C GLN A 91 -16.49 -0.53 3.29
N SER A 92 -16.06 -0.51 2.03
CA SER A 92 -16.78 -1.03 0.87
C SER A 92 -16.45 -2.49 0.55
N ALA A 93 -15.41 -3.06 1.19
CA ALA A 93 -15.03 -4.45 1.00
C ALA A 93 -16.13 -5.36 1.59
N PRO A 94 -16.55 -6.41 0.87
CA PRO A 94 -17.49 -7.37 1.43
C PRO A 94 -16.84 -8.06 2.63
N ASP A 95 -17.59 -8.17 3.73
CA ASP A 95 -17.13 -8.85 4.93
C ASP A 95 -16.71 -10.28 4.61
N THR A 96 -15.55 -10.68 5.11
CA THR A 96 -15.14 -12.08 5.06
C THR A 96 -15.81 -12.86 6.18
N PRO A 97 -15.96 -14.19 6.07
CA PRO A 97 -16.49 -15.01 7.17
C PRO A 97 -15.75 -14.77 8.48
N GLU A 98 -14.43 -14.58 8.43
CA GLU A 98 -13.59 -14.28 9.58
C GLU A 98 -13.88 -12.90 10.20
N SER A 99 -14.19 -11.89 9.38
CA SER A 99 -14.63 -10.57 9.86
C SER A 99 -16.04 -10.63 10.48
N LEU A 100 -16.95 -11.42 9.90
CA LEU A 100 -18.30 -11.62 10.45
C LEU A 100 -18.27 -12.37 11.79
N GLU A 101 -17.42 -13.39 11.92
CA GLU A 101 -17.20 -14.12 13.17
C GLU A 101 -16.59 -13.22 14.26
N ALA A 102 -15.67 -12.32 13.89
CA ALA A 102 -15.08 -11.34 14.81
C ALA A 102 -16.08 -10.26 15.27
N GLU A 103 -17.05 -9.90 14.44
CA GLU A 103 -18.12 -8.95 14.76
C GLU A 103 -19.36 -9.60 15.40
N GLY A 104 -19.35 -10.93 15.58
CA GLY A 104 -20.46 -11.68 16.19
C GLY A 104 -21.70 -11.80 15.31
N ASN A 105 -21.56 -11.57 14.00
CA ASN A 105 -22.61 -11.77 13.02
C ASN A 105 -22.57 -13.20 12.45
N ASP A 106 -23.74 -13.80 12.24
CA ASP A 106 -23.84 -15.13 11.63
C ASP A 106 -23.27 -15.10 10.20
N ALA A 107 -22.22 -15.89 9.95
CA ALA A 107 -21.68 -16.06 8.61
C ALA A 107 -22.76 -16.62 7.66
N PRO A 108 -22.83 -16.15 6.40
CA PRO A 108 -23.80 -16.64 5.43
C PRO A 108 -23.58 -18.14 5.20
N LYS A 109 -24.67 -18.92 5.31
CA LYS A 109 -24.67 -20.37 5.10
C LYS A 109 -24.33 -20.69 3.65
N ILE A 110 -23.07 -21.04 3.39
CA ILE A 110 -22.63 -21.63 2.12
C ILE A 110 -23.28 -23.01 1.96
N ASN A 111 -24.25 -23.10 1.06
CA ASN A 111 -24.78 -24.37 0.59
C ASN A 111 -23.78 -25.00 -0.40
N ASN A 112 -22.95 -25.92 0.08
CA ASN A 112 -22.12 -26.78 -0.77
C ASN A 112 -23.01 -27.75 -1.59
N SER A 113 -23.73 -27.25 -2.59
CA SER A 113 -24.25 -28.12 -3.65
C SER A 113 -23.11 -28.41 -4.62
N LYS A 114 -22.37 -29.49 -4.36
CA LYS A 114 -21.51 -30.13 -5.36
C LYS A 114 -22.35 -30.44 -6.61
N GLY A 115 -22.07 -29.77 -7.72
CA GLY A 115 -22.30 -30.28 -9.07
C GLY A 115 -20.92 -30.45 -9.71
N LYS A 116 -20.52 -31.58 -10.29
CA LYS A 116 -21.20 -32.80 -10.74
C LYS A 116 -20.47 -34.04 -10.23
#